data_AF-A0A9E6MQ15-F1
#
_entry.id   AF-A0A9E6MQ15-F1
#
_cell.length_a   1.000
_cell.length_b   1.000
_cell.length_c   1.000
_cell.angle_alpha   90.00
_cell.angle_beta   90.00
_cell.angle_gamma   90.00
#
_symmetry.space_group_name_H-M   'P 1'
#
loop_
_entity.id
_entity.type
_entity.pdbx_description
1 polymer ?
#
loop_
_entity_poly.entity_id
_entity_poly.type
_entity_poly.pdbx_seq_one_letter_code
_entity_poly.pdbx_strand_id
1 'polypeptide(L)'
;MSQRNPMNDRYTTEGPKGQTRKSAAAAKPKTKAASSVHVQPVEKTKEQKKAERKAKEKEDRQRQRNLDAKYYNPPTPEYKKWRRIWWVLLIAAIICTVVSFFGRSAIPQELAFVILALAYVFIIAAFFVDFRTIRRIRRKYQEEMEAANTKAARAEQKRLKAEARAQKKEAEEKFEAAKAEEAEKAEAKKTKRGFFGSGFRLANREKMNAEKAAAKAESDDAKNAS
;
A
#
# COMPACT_ATOMS: atom_id res chain seq x y z
N MET A 1 -35.73 49.67 -66.45
CA MET A 1 -35.04 49.75 -65.16
C MET A 1 -34.18 51.00 -65.15
N SER A 2 -34.56 52.03 -64.39
CA SER A 2 -33.75 53.25 -64.27
C SER A 2 -32.73 53.10 -63.14
N GLN A 3 -31.46 53.27 -63.47
CA GLN A 3 -30.34 53.22 -62.54
C GLN A 3 -30.38 54.52 -61.71
N ARG A 4 -30.49 54.39 -60.38
CA ARG A 4 -30.64 55.55 -59.48
C ARG A 4 -29.29 56.26 -59.29
N ASN A 5 -29.33 57.59 -59.23
CA ASN A 5 -28.16 58.46 -59.10
C ASN A 5 -27.38 58.14 -57.81
N PRO A 6 -26.10 57.73 -57.89
CA PRO A 6 -25.29 57.35 -56.74
C PRO A 6 -24.84 58.53 -55.86
N MET A 7 -25.00 59.78 -56.31
CA MET A 7 -24.59 60.98 -55.57
C MET A 7 -25.74 61.61 -54.76
N ASN A 8 -26.72 60.83 -54.30
CA ASN A 8 -27.81 61.31 -53.46
C ASN A 8 -27.49 61.12 -51.97
N ASP A 9 -27.49 62.21 -51.20
CA ASP A 9 -27.09 62.26 -49.79
C ASP A 9 -27.83 61.29 -48.87
N ARG A 10 -29.06 60.91 -49.24
CA ARG A 10 -29.86 59.90 -48.53
C ARG A 10 -29.23 58.50 -48.56
N TYR A 11 -28.34 58.20 -49.51
CA TYR A 11 -27.65 56.91 -49.60
C TYR A 11 -26.18 56.97 -49.19
N THR A 12 -25.60 58.16 -48.99
CA THR A 12 -24.20 58.36 -48.60
C THR A 12 -24.02 58.73 -47.13
N THR A 13 -25.11 58.87 -46.35
CA THR A 13 -25.03 59.22 -44.93
C THR A 13 -25.60 58.12 -44.01
N GLU A 14 -24.70 57.38 -43.35
CA GLU A 14 -25.01 56.42 -42.28
C GLU A 14 -25.18 57.17 -40.93
N GLY A 15 -26.38 57.68 -40.67
CA GLY A 15 -26.75 58.32 -39.40
C GLY A 15 -27.89 57.58 -38.68
N PRO A 16 -27.86 57.35 -37.35
CA PRO A 16 -28.80 56.45 -36.67
C PRO A 16 -30.24 56.97 -36.66
N LYS A 17 -31.14 56.19 -37.26
CA LYS A 17 -32.58 56.47 -37.37
C LYS A 17 -33.31 55.98 -36.11
N GLY A 18 -33.89 56.90 -35.32
CA GLY A 18 -34.98 56.62 -34.37
C GLY A 18 -34.61 56.56 -32.88
N GLN A 19 -34.57 57.71 -32.20
CA GLN A 19 -34.64 57.80 -30.73
C GLN A 19 -36.11 57.93 -30.29
N THR A 20 -36.65 56.92 -29.61
CA THR A 20 -37.93 57.01 -28.87
C THR A 20 -37.70 57.54 -27.44
N ARG A 21 -38.56 58.46 -26.98
CA ARG A 21 -38.46 59.14 -25.66
C ARG A 21 -38.33 58.16 -24.47
N LYS A 22 -37.45 58.46 -23.52
CA LYS A 22 -37.22 57.67 -22.28
C LYS A 22 -38.48 57.66 -21.39
N SER A 23 -39.12 56.51 -21.23
CA SER A 23 -40.24 56.34 -20.29
C SER A 23 -39.75 56.22 -18.83
N ALA A 24 -40.54 56.73 -17.89
CA ALA A 24 -40.29 56.69 -16.43
C ALA A 24 -40.12 55.28 -15.83
N ALA A 25 -40.47 54.23 -16.57
CA ALA A 25 -40.22 52.83 -16.22
C ALA A 25 -38.74 52.39 -16.34
N ALA A 26 -37.87 53.23 -16.93
CA ALA A 26 -36.42 53.00 -16.95
C ALA A 26 -35.69 53.50 -15.68
N ALA A 27 -36.42 54.02 -14.69
CA ALA A 27 -35.89 54.37 -13.38
C ALA A 27 -35.59 53.10 -12.57
N LYS A 28 -34.32 52.67 -12.55
CA LYS A 28 -33.85 51.59 -11.68
C LYS A 28 -34.17 51.94 -10.21
N PRO A 29 -34.68 50.99 -9.38
CA PRO A 29 -34.87 51.26 -7.96
C PRO A 29 -33.52 51.65 -7.33
N LYS A 30 -33.45 52.85 -6.76
CA LYS A 30 -32.26 53.39 -6.09
C LYS A 30 -32.21 52.86 -4.64
N THR A 31 -31.96 51.56 -4.47
CA THR A 31 -31.66 50.98 -3.16
C THR A 31 -30.35 50.18 -3.24
N LYS A 32 -29.22 50.91 -3.14
CA LYS A 32 -27.88 50.31 -2.97
C LYS A 32 -27.72 49.50 -1.67
N ALA A 33 -28.67 49.58 -0.74
CA ALA A 33 -28.61 48.90 0.55
C ALA A 33 -29.21 47.47 0.54
N ALA A 34 -29.91 47.07 -0.52
CA ALA A 34 -30.52 45.72 -0.62
C ALA A 34 -29.89 44.84 -1.73
N SER A 35 -28.93 45.35 -2.51
CA SER A 35 -28.24 44.56 -3.55
C SER A 35 -27.19 43.59 -3.01
N SER A 36 -26.91 43.62 -1.71
CA SER A 36 -25.99 42.70 -1.03
C SER A 36 -26.65 41.42 -0.53
N VAL A 37 -27.98 41.32 -0.54
CA VAL A 37 -28.70 40.10 -0.14
C VAL A 37 -29.08 39.31 -1.39
N HIS A 38 -28.10 38.59 -1.95
CA HIS A 38 -28.41 37.54 -2.90
C HIS A 38 -29.04 36.38 -2.14
N VAL A 39 -30.36 36.21 -2.28
CA VAL A 39 -31.06 35.01 -1.83
C VAL A 39 -30.55 33.85 -2.69
N GLN A 40 -29.64 33.05 -2.15
CA GLN A 40 -29.21 31.83 -2.82
C GLN A 40 -30.45 30.94 -2.98
N PRO A 41 -30.78 30.48 -4.20
CA PRO A 41 -31.86 29.52 -4.36
C PRO A 41 -31.50 28.25 -3.59
N VAL A 42 -32.39 27.81 -2.71
CA VAL A 42 -32.24 26.62 -1.85
C VAL A 42 -32.09 25.34 -2.70
N GLU A 43 -32.56 25.37 -3.95
CA GLU A 43 -32.42 24.29 -4.92
C GLU A 43 -31.36 24.59 -5.99
N LYS A 44 -30.32 23.74 -6.04
CA LYS A 44 -29.27 23.80 -7.07
C LYS A 44 -29.88 23.69 -8.47
N THR A 45 -29.55 24.63 -9.35
CA THR A 45 -30.03 24.60 -10.74
C THR A 45 -29.54 23.34 -11.47
N LYS A 46 -30.28 22.90 -12.51
CA LYS A 46 -29.91 21.71 -13.30
C LYS A 46 -28.48 21.81 -13.87
N GLU A 47 -28.02 23.01 -14.18
CA GLU A 47 -26.66 23.28 -14.65
C GLU A 47 -25.61 23.15 -13.53
N GLN A 48 -25.89 23.66 -12.32
CA GLN A 48 -25.02 23.48 -11.16
C GLN A 48 -24.92 22.00 -10.77
N LYS A 49 -26.03 21.23 -10.79
CA LYS A 49 -26.00 19.78 -10.55
C LYS A 49 -25.16 19.04 -11.62
N LYS A 50 -25.21 19.46 -12.88
CA LYS A 50 -24.35 18.91 -13.95
C LYS A 50 -22.88 19.29 -13.75
N ALA A 51 -22.60 20.52 -13.35
CA ALA A 51 -21.24 20.99 -13.05
C ALA A 51 -20.63 20.25 -11.85
N GLU A 52 -21.40 20.05 -10.78
CA GLU A 52 -20.99 19.26 -9.62
C GLU A 52 -20.76 17.79 -9.95
N ARG A 53 -21.62 17.17 -10.78
CA ARG A 53 -21.40 15.79 -11.25
C ARG A 53 -20.11 15.67 -12.08
N LYS A 54 -19.86 16.61 -12.99
CA LYS A 54 -18.62 16.64 -13.78
C LYS A 54 -17.39 16.91 -12.91
N ALA A 55 -17.51 17.76 -11.88
CA ALA A 55 -16.43 18.02 -10.95
C ALA A 55 -16.08 16.77 -10.12
N LYS A 56 -17.10 16.08 -9.59
CA LYS A 56 -16.93 14.80 -8.88
C LYS A 56 -16.31 13.73 -9.76
N GLU A 57 -16.78 13.58 -11.01
CA GLU A 57 -16.20 12.61 -11.94
C GLU A 57 -14.72 12.91 -12.25
N LYS A 58 -14.35 14.20 -12.39
CA LYS A 58 -12.96 14.62 -12.56
C LYS A 58 -12.13 14.32 -11.31
N GLU A 59 -12.65 14.59 -10.14
CA GLU A 59 -12.01 14.31 -8.85
C GLU A 59 -11.80 12.80 -8.66
N ASP A 60 -12.83 11.98 -8.92
CA ASP A 60 -12.74 10.52 -8.85
C ASP A 60 -11.72 9.97 -9.85
N ARG A 61 -11.69 10.53 -11.07
CA ARG A 61 -10.70 10.16 -12.09
C ARG A 61 -9.29 10.56 -11.68
N GLN A 62 -9.11 11.75 -11.09
CA GLN A 62 -7.82 12.20 -10.55
C GLN A 62 -7.38 11.31 -9.38
N ARG A 63 -8.30 10.97 -8.48
CA ARG A 63 -8.04 10.04 -7.37
C ARG A 63 -7.60 8.68 -7.88
N GLN A 64 -8.33 8.09 -8.83
CA GLN A 64 -7.94 6.82 -9.45
C GLN A 64 -6.57 6.90 -10.14
N ARG A 65 -6.28 7.98 -10.88
CA ARG A 65 -4.95 8.19 -11.49
C ARG A 65 -3.83 8.26 -10.45
N ASN A 66 -4.07 8.96 -9.34
CA ASN A 66 -3.10 9.08 -8.25
C ASN A 66 -2.86 7.71 -7.58
N LEU A 67 -3.91 6.91 -7.40
CA LEU A 67 -3.80 5.54 -6.87
C LEU A 67 -3.08 4.61 -7.86
N ASP A 68 -3.39 4.70 -9.14
CA ASP A 68 -2.73 3.95 -10.21
C ASP A 68 -1.23 4.30 -10.31
N ALA A 69 -0.87 5.57 -10.15
CA ALA A 69 0.52 6.01 -10.13
C ALA A 69 1.24 5.50 -8.87
N LYS A 70 0.60 5.61 -7.70
CA LYS A 70 1.18 5.21 -6.42
C LYS A 70 1.39 3.69 -6.30
N TYR A 71 0.49 2.90 -6.88
CA TYR A 71 0.49 1.44 -6.82
C TYR A 71 0.68 0.79 -8.19
N TYR A 72 1.45 1.45 -9.07
CA TYR A 72 1.66 1.02 -10.46
C TYR A 72 2.26 -0.39 -10.56
N ASN A 73 3.21 -0.71 -9.69
CA ASN A 73 3.83 -2.03 -9.56
C ASN A 73 3.54 -2.61 -8.17
N PRO A 74 2.40 -3.30 -7.99
CA PRO A 74 2.14 -3.99 -6.74
C PRO A 74 3.21 -5.08 -6.52
N PRO A 75 3.84 -5.17 -5.33
CA PRO A 75 4.90 -6.12 -5.03
C PRO A 75 4.37 -7.55 -4.77
N THR A 76 3.23 -7.94 -5.34
CA THR A 76 2.66 -9.28 -5.15
C THR A 76 3.31 -10.28 -6.10
N PRO A 77 3.66 -11.50 -5.64
CA PRO A 77 4.26 -12.53 -6.50
C PRO A 77 3.29 -12.98 -7.60
N GLU A 78 1.99 -12.95 -7.34
CA GLU A 78 0.94 -13.26 -8.32
C GLU A 78 0.93 -12.27 -9.49
N TYR A 79 1.03 -10.96 -9.22
CA TYR A 79 1.09 -9.95 -10.27
C TYR A 79 2.29 -10.19 -11.19
N LYS A 80 3.46 -10.50 -10.63
CA LYS A 80 4.68 -10.78 -11.42
C LYS A 80 4.52 -12.02 -12.31
N LYS A 81 3.88 -13.09 -11.82
CA LYS A 81 3.59 -14.30 -12.61
C LYS A 81 2.69 -13.99 -13.80
N TRP A 82 1.56 -13.32 -13.56
CA TRP A 82 0.61 -12.94 -14.62
C TRP A 82 1.20 -11.95 -15.61
N ARG A 83 2.01 -10.99 -15.13
CA ARG A 83 2.74 -10.05 -15.98
C ARG A 83 3.74 -10.77 -16.88
N ARG A 84 4.42 -11.81 -16.39
CA ARG A 84 5.33 -12.63 -17.20
C ARG A 84 4.56 -13.38 -18.29
N ILE A 85 3.43 -14.00 -17.97
CA ILE A 85 2.56 -14.67 -18.96
C ILE A 85 2.09 -13.68 -20.03
N TRP A 86 1.68 -12.48 -19.62
CA TRP A 86 1.28 -11.42 -20.55
C TRP A 86 2.42 -10.98 -21.47
N TRP A 87 3.63 -10.78 -20.93
CA TRP A 87 4.83 -10.49 -21.74
C TRP A 87 5.18 -11.65 -22.69
N VAL A 88 5.08 -12.90 -22.24
CA VAL A 88 5.32 -14.08 -23.09
C VAL A 88 4.34 -14.12 -24.25
N LEU A 89 3.05 -13.86 -24.02
CA LEU A 89 2.04 -13.76 -25.08
C LEU A 89 2.34 -12.64 -26.07
N LEU A 90 2.78 -11.47 -25.59
CA LEU A 90 3.16 -10.36 -26.48
C LEU A 90 4.40 -10.67 -27.30
N ILE A 91 5.43 -11.26 -26.68
CA ILE A 91 6.66 -11.64 -27.39
C ILE A 91 6.33 -12.72 -28.44
N ALA A 92 5.52 -13.71 -28.10
CA ALA A 92 5.08 -14.73 -29.04
C ALA A 92 4.32 -14.11 -30.23
N ALA A 93 3.40 -13.17 -29.98
CA ALA A 93 2.70 -12.45 -31.05
C ALA A 93 3.66 -11.65 -31.96
N ILE A 94 4.65 -10.98 -31.39
CA ILE A 94 5.68 -10.25 -32.14
C ILE A 94 6.48 -11.24 -33.01
N ILE A 95 6.92 -12.36 -32.45
CA ILE A 95 7.66 -13.40 -33.20
C ILE A 95 6.81 -13.92 -34.35
N CYS A 96 5.55 -14.30 -34.13
CA CYS A 96 4.64 -14.75 -35.18
C CYS A 96 4.46 -13.68 -36.27
N THR A 97 4.39 -12.41 -35.89
CA THR A 97 4.28 -11.29 -36.85
C THR A 97 5.54 -11.16 -37.71
N VAL A 98 6.72 -11.20 -37.09
CA VAL A 98 8.00 -11.13 -37.81
C VAL A 98 8.17 -12.33 -38.74
N VAL A 99 7.87 -13.55 -38.27
CA VAL A 99 7.95 -14.77 -39.08
C VAL A 99 6.98 -14.70 -40.27
N SER A 100 5.76 -14.19 -40.08
CA SER A 100 4.78 -14.02 -41.17
C SER A 100 5.23 -13.04 -42.26
N PHE A 101 6.05 -12.04 -41.93
CA PHE A 101 6.58 -11.08 -42.90
C PHE A 101 7.90 -11.52 -43.54
N PHE A 102 8.86 -11.97 -42.75
CA PHE A 102 10.22 -12.29 -43.22
C PHE A 102 10.39 -13.76 -43.64
N GLY A 103 9.52 -14.66 -43.19
CA GLY A 103 9.54 -16.08 -43.58
C GLY A 103 8.87 -16.38 -44.93
N ARG A 104 8.36 -15.37 -45.65
CA ARG A 104 7.59 -15.54 -46.89
C ARG A 104 8.38 -16.20 -48.03
N SER A 105 9.71 -16.10 -48.03
CA SER A 105 10.55 -16.77 -49.02
C SER A 105 10.67 -18.28 -48.79
N ALA A 106 10.46 -18.75 -47.55
CA ALA A 106 10.60 -20.15 -47.16
C ALA A 106 9.25 -20.83 -46.82
N ILE A 107 8.20 -20.05 -46.58
CA ILE A 107 6.90 -20.52 -46.09
C ILE A 107 5.82 -20.21 -47.15
N PRO A 108 4.92 -21.17 -47.48
CA PRO A 108 3.80 -20.91 -48.37
C PRO A 108 2.94 -19.72 -47.91
N GLN A 109 2.42 -18.95 -48.85
CA GLN A 109 1.69 -17.72 -48.57
C GLN A 109 0.47 -17.92 -47.66
N GLU A 110 -0.26 -19.03 -47.85
CA GLU A 110 -1.40 -19.39 -46.98
C GLU A 110 -0.98 -19.60 -45.53
N LEU A 111 0.14 -20.31 -45.32
CA LEU A 111 0.65 -20.57 -43.98
C LEU A 111 1.13 -19.28 -43.31
N ALA A 112 1.70 -18.35 -44.08
CA ALA A 112 2.07 -17.02 -43.55
C ALA A 112 0.85 -16.24 -43.05
N PHE A 113 -0.30 -16.31 -43.74
CA PHE A 113 -1.55 -15.70 -43.27
C PHE A 113 -2.16 -16.42 -42.06
N VAL A 114 -2.06 -17.75 -41.99
CA VAL A 114 -2.48 -18.50 -40.80
C VAL A 114 -1.64 -18.10 -39.58
N ILE A 115 -0.33 -17.98 -39.73
CA ILE A 115 0.57 -17.51 -38.66
C ILE A 115 0.22 -16.07 -38.24
N LEU A 116 -0.12 -15.21 -39.21
CA LEU A 116 -0.58 -13.85 -38.91
C LEU A 116 -1.89 -13.85 -38.12
N ALA A 117 -2.87 -14.67 -38.52
CA ALA A 117 -4.11 -14.84 -37.78
C ALA A 117 -3.85 -15.34 -36.35
N LEU A 118 -2.93 -16.28 -36.17
CA LEU A 118 -2.47 -16.76 -34.87
C LEU A 118 -1.85 -15.65 -34.01
N ALA A 119 -1.08 -14.74 -34.62
CA ALA A 119 -0.55 -13.57 -33.93
C ALA A 119 -1.67 -12.68 -33.36
N TYR A 120 -2.74 -12.43 -34.12
CA TYR A 120 -3.91 -11.69 -33.65
C TYR A 120 -4.62 -12.41 -32.49
N VAL A 121 -4.73 -13.74 -32.55
CA VAL A 121 -5.29 -14.54 -31.45
C VAL A 121 -4.47 -14.34 -30.17
N PHE A 122 -3.13 -14.35 -30.25
CA PHE A 122 -2.28 -14.08 -29.09
C PHE A 122 -2.42 -12.64 -28.56
N ILE A 123 -2.56 -11.65 -29.43
CA ILE A 123 -2.81 -10.25 -29.02
C ILE A 123 -4.14 -10.14 -28.28
N ILE A 124 -5.22 -10.73 -28.80
CA ILE A 124 -6.55 -10.73 -28.16
C ILE A 124 -6.49 -11.45 -26.80
N ALA A 125 -5.82 -12.60 -26.73
CA ALA A 125 -5.61 -13.32 -25.48
C ALA A 125 -4.82 -12.49 -24.46
N ALA A 126 -3.77 -11.79 -24.89
CA ALA A 126 -3.00 -10.89 -24.03
C ALA A 126 -3.88 -9.76 -23.46
N PHE A 127 -4.76 -9.16 -24.28
CA PHE A 127 -5.73 -8.18 -23.77
C PHE A 127 -6.68 -8.80 -22.75
N PHE A 128 -7.24 -9.99 -23.01
CA PHE A 128 -8.15 -10.64 -22.08
C PHE A 128 -7.49 -10.93 -20.72
N VAL A 129 -6.24 -11.39 -20.73
CA VAL A 129 -5.42 -11.58 -19.52
C VAL A 129 -5.21 -10.24 -18.80
N ASP A 130 -4.86 -9.17 -19.50
CA ASP A 130 -4.62 -7.85 -18.91
C ASP A 130 -5.89 -7.25 -18.27
N PHE A 131 -7.03 -7.31 -18.99
CA PHE A 131 -8.31 -6.80 -18.50
C PHE A 131 -8.90 -7.62 -17.36
N ARG A 132 -8.87 -8.95 -17.45
CA ARG A 132 -9.57 -9.81 -16.48
C ARG A 132 -8.72 -10.12 -15.26
N THR A 133 -7.43 -10.39 -15.42
CA THR A 133 -6.58 -10.87 -14.31
C THR A 133 -5.71 -9.75 -13.76
N ILE A 134 -4.87 -9.12 -14.59
CA ILE A 134 -3.90 -8.11 -14.13
C ILE A 134 -4.60 -6.90 -13.52
N ARG A 135 -5.61 -6.35 -14.21
CA ARG A 135 -6.41 -5.24 -13.66
C ARG A 135 -7.13 -5.60 -12.36
N ARG A 136 -7.64 -6.84 -12.22
CA ARG A 136 -8.29 -7.27 -10.97
C ARG A 136 -7.28 -7.39 -9.81
N ILE A 137 -6.11 -7.98 -10.05
CA ILE A 137 -5.05 -8.08 -9.05
C ILE A 137 -4.60 -6.69 -8.60
N ARG A 138 -4.43 -5.76 -9.54
CA ARG A 138 -4.06 -4.37 -9.22
C ARG A 138 -5.14 -3.68 -8.39
N ARG A 139 -6.42 -3.81 -8.76
CA ARG A 139 -7.54 -3.20 -8.02
C ARG A 139 -7.65 -3.76 -6.60
N LYS A 140 -7.54 -5.08 -6.42
CA LYS A 140 -7.51 -5.70 -5.08
C LYS A 140 -6.40 -5.12 -4.21
N TYR A 141 -5.19 -5.01 -4.77
CA TYR A 141 -4.07 -4.41 -4.05
C TYR A 141 -4.30 -2.93 -3.72
N GLN A 142 -4.91 -2.16 -4.64
CA GLN A 142 -5.27 -0.77 -4.38
C GLN A 142 -6.31 -0.66 -3.26
N GLU A 143 -7.33 -1.51 -3.26
CA GLU A 143 -8.37 -1.58 -2.23
C GLU A 143 -7.78 -1.92 -0.87
N GLU A 144 -6.88 -2.93 -0.80
CA GLU A 144 -6.16 -3.28 0.43
C GLU A 144 -5.31 -2.13 0.95
N MET A 145 -4.60 -1.44 0.06
CA MET A 145 -3.77 -0.30 0.44
C MET A 145 -4.61 0.91 0.86
N GLU A 146 -5.74 1.18 0.22
CA GLU A 146 -6.67 2.22 0.68
C GLU A 146 -7.29 1.87 2.04
N ALA A 147 -7.72 0.63 2.23
CA ALA A 147 -8.28 0.14 3.49
C ALA A 147 -7.27 0.26 4.64
N ALA A 148 -6.03 -0.17 4.44
CA ALA A 148 -4.94 -0.03 5.41
C ALA A 148 -4.56 1.45 5.69
N ASN A 149 -4.78 2.34 4.74
CA ASN A 149 -4.53 3.78 4.91
C ASN A 149 -5.69 4.55 5.55
N THR A 150 -6.82 3.90 5.83
CA THR A 150 -7.93 4.53 6.57
C THR A 150 -7.55 4.81 8.03
N LYS A 151 -8.13 5.87 8.61
CA LYS A 151 -7.89 6.24 10.02
C LYS A 151 -8.30 5.13 10.99
N ALA A 152 -9.33 4.36 10.65
CA ALA A 152 -9.81 3.21 11.42
C ALA A 152 -8.77 2.08 11.46
N ALA A 153 -8.25 1.65 10.30
CA ALA A 153 -7.22 0.60 10.24
C ALA A 153 -5.93 1.01 10.96
N ARG A 154 -5.54 2.29 10.88
CA ARG A 154 -4.38 2.82 11.63
C ARG A 154 -4.63 2.87 13.14
N ALA A 155 -5.86 3.17 13.57
CA ALA A 155 -6.23 3.14 14.98
C ALA A 155 -6.19 1.71 15.52
N GLU A 156 -6.74 0.74 14.79
CA GLU A 156 -6.68 -0.68 15.13
C GLU A 156 -5.24 -1.19 15.19
N GLN A 157 -4.39 -0.88 14.19
CA GLN A 157 -2.97 -1.24 14.24
C GLN A 157 -2.24 -0.65 15.46
N LYS A 158 -2.58 0.58 15.87
CA LYS A 158 -2.02 1.19 17.08
C LYS A 158 -2.50 0.46 18.34
N ARG A 159 -3.77 0.07 18.41
CA ARG A 159 -4.34 -0.70 19.53
C ARG A 159 -3.69 -2.08 19.62
N LEU A 160 -3.65 -2.83 18.52
CA LEU A 160 -3.00 -4.15 18.45
C LEU A 160 -1.51 -4.08 18.81
N LYS A 161 -0.79 -3.03 18.38
CA LYS A 161 0.62 -2.84 18.76
C LYS A 161 0.78 -2.48 20.23
N ALA A 162 -0.16 -1.74 20.83
CA ALA A 162 -0.16 -1.44 22.25
C ALA A 162 -0.46 -2.69 23.08
N GLU A 163 -1.45 -3.48 22.69
CA GLU A 163 -1.80 -4.77 23.31
C GLU A 163 -0.67 -5.78 23.18
N ALA A 164 -0.04 -5.91 22.01
CA ALA A 164 1.12 -6.78 21.83
C ALA A 164 2.32 -6.35 22.69
N ARG A 165 2.49 -5.04 22.93
CA ARG A 165 3.53 -4.52 23.85
C ARG A 165 3.17 -4.82 25.30
N ALA A 166 1.91 -4.69 25.70
CA ALA A 166 1.44 -5.07 27.02
C ALA A 166 1.63 -6.57 27.27
N GLN A 167 1.20 -7.42 26.33
CA GLN A 167 1.40 -8.87 26.42
C GLN A 167 2.87 -9.28 26.46
N LYS A 168 3.75 -8.60 25.71
CA LYS A 168 5.20 -8.85 25.80
C LYS A 168 5.77 -8.49 27.17
N LYS A 169 5.36 -7.35 27.74
CA LYS A 169 5.78 -6.96 29.10
C LYS A 169 5.27 -7.94 30.14
N GLU A 170 4.00 -8.33 30.08
CA GLU A 170 3.45 -9.34 30.99
C GLU A 170 4.13 -10.71 30.84
N ALA A 171 4.49 -11.10 29.62
CA ALA A 171 5.23 -12.35 29.39
C ALA A 171 6.67 -12.27 29.94
N GLU A 172 7.33 -11.12 29.80
CA GLU A 172 8.66 -10.87 30.34
C GLU A 172 8.64 -10.81 31.87
N GLU A 173 7.65 -10.16 32.47
CA GLU A 173 7.41 -10.15 33.91
C GLU A 173 7.11 -11.55 34.46
N LYS A 174 6.29 -12.34 33.75
CA LYS A 174 6.03 -13.76 34.12
C LYS A 174 7.28 -14.63 33.97
N PHE A 175 8.12 -14.37 32.96
CA PHE A 175 9.37 -15.09 32.77
C PHE A 175 10.40 -14.74 33.85
N GLU A 176 10.56 -13.46 34.18
CA GLU A 176 11.43 -13.00 35.27
C GLU A 176 10.93 -13.47 36.64
N ALA A 177 9.62 -13.47 36.89
CA ALA A 177 9.03 -14.02 38.12
C ALA A 177 9.26 -15.53 38.24
N ALA A 178 9.06 -16.30 37.16
CA ALA A 178 9.33 -17.73 37.15
C ALA A 178 10.82 -18.03 37.40
N LYS A 179 11.71 -17.22 36.82
CA LYS A 179 13.16 -17.33 37.02
C LYS A 179 13.58 -16.96 38.44
N ALA A 180 12.95 -15.96 39.06
CA ALA A 180 13.17 -15.57 40.44
C ALA A 180 12.68 -16.66 41.43
N GLU A 181 11.51 -17.26 41.17
CA GLU A 181 10.98 -18.37 41.97
C GLU A 181 11.88 -19.62 41.86
N GLU A 182 12.43 -19.90 40.68
CA GLU A 182 13.39 -20.97 40.47
C GLU A 182 14.72 -20.71 41.20
N ALA A 183 15.19 -19.46 41.20
CA ALA A 183 16.39 -19.04 41.94
C ALA A 183 16.20 -19.15 43.46
N GLU A 184 15.04 -18.74 43.99
CA GLU A 184 14.72 -18.86 45.42
C GLU A 184 14.61 -20.35 45.84
N LYS A 185 13.98 -21.19 45.02
CA LYS A 185 13.95 -22.65 45.25
C LYS A 185 15.35 -23.26 45.20
N ALA A 186 16.24 -22.78 44.33
CA ALA A 186 17.63 -23.23 44.26
C ALA A 186 18.44 -22.81 45.50
N GLU A 187 18.25 -21.58 46.01
CA GLU A 187 18.87 -21.12 47.25
C GLU A 187 18.33 -21.83 48.49
N ALA A 188 17.02 -22.01 48.62
CA ALA A 188 16.40 -22.76 49.72
C ALA A 188 16.88 -24.23 49.78
N LYS A 189 17.19 -24.83 48.63
CA LYS A 189 17.77 -26.18 48.56
C LYS A 189 19.25 -26.20 48.94
N LYS A 190 20.00 -25.12 48.70
CA LYS A 190 21.39 -24.95 49.14
C LYS A 190 21.49 -24.72 50.65
N THR A 191 20.64 -23.86 51.22
CA THR A 191 20.63 -23.56 52.66
C THR A 191 20.23 -24.78 53.50
N LYS A 192 19.25 -25.58 53.06
CA LYS A 192 18.91 -26.87 53.71
C LYS A 192 20.05 -27.90 53.67
N ARG A 193 20.94 -27.86 52.65
CA ARG A 193 22.15 -28.70 52.60
C ARG A 193 23.25 -28.22 53.56
N GLY A 194 23.27 -26.95 53.94
CA GLY A 194 24.26 -26.35 54.84
C GLY A 194 23.96 -26.53 56.33
N PHE A 195 22.68 -26.64 56.71
CA PHE A 195 22.27 -26.59 58.12
C PHE A 195 22.44 -27.89 58.92
N PHE A 196 22.45 -29.07 58.27
CA PHE A 196 22.53 -30.37 58.98
C PHE A 196 23.82 -31.18 58.70
N GLY A 197 24.78 -30.65 57.94
CA GLY A 197 25.82 -31.51 57.33
C GLY A 197 27.28 -31.06 57.46
N SER A 198 27.57 -29.87 57.99
CA SER A 198 28.93 -29.32 57.99
C SER A 198 29.78 -29.78 59.19
N GLY A 199 29.18 -30.05 60.35
CA GLY A 199 29.93 -30.43 61.56
C GLY A 199 30.46 -31.88 61.55
N PHE A 200 29.69 -32.84 61.04
CA PHE A 200 30.08 -34.26 61.10
C PHE A 200 31.12 -34.67 60.04
N ARG A 201 31.13 -34.02 58.87
CA ARG A 201 32.05 -34.37 57.78
C ARG A 201 33.45 -33.78 57.93
N LEU A 202 33.61 -32.68 58.67
CA LEU A 202 34.93 -32.13 58.97
C LEU A 202 35.72 -33.05 59.91
N ALA A 203 35.08 -33.55 60.97
CA ALA A 203 35.70 -34.48 61.91
C ALA A 203 36.17 -35.79 61.24
N ASN A 204 35.42 -36.30 60.26
CA ASN A 204 35.82 -37.52 59.54
C ASN A 204 36.95 -37.26 58.52
N ARG A 205 37.01 -36.06 57.94
CA ARG A 205 38.08 -35.66 57.01
C ARG A 205 39.39 -35.38 57.74
N GLU A 206 39.32 -34.79 58.94
CA GLU A 206 40.50 -34.58 59.80
C GLU A 206 41.07 -35.91 60.30
N LYS A 207 40.21 -36.87 60.68
CA LYS A 207 40.64 -38.22 61.05
C LYS A 207 41.35 -38.95 59.90
N MET A 208 40.79 -38.92 58.69
CA MET A 208 41.46 -39.55 57.53
C MET A 208 42.76 -38.86 57.13
N ASN A 209 42.87 -37.54 57.31
CA ASN A 209 44.11 -36.83 57.03
C ASN A 209 45.19 -37.12 58.07
N ALA A 210 44.81 -37.27 59.35
CA ALA A 210 45.73 -37.68 60.41
C ALA A 210 46.21 -39.13 60.20
N GLU A 211 45.33 -40.03 59.80
CA GLU A 211 45.67 -41.44 59.52
C GLU A 211 46.58 -41.57 58.28
N LYS A 212 46.34 -40.77 57.24
CA LYS A 212 47.25 -40.69 56.08
C LYS A 212 48.60 -40.06 56.41
N ALA A 213 48.65 -39.09 57.32
CA ALA A 213 49.91 -38.50 57.77
C ALA A 213 50.73 -39.51 58.60
N ALA A 214 50.07 -40.29 59.47
CA ALA A 214 50.70 -41.34 60.24
C ALA A 214 51.22 -42.48 59.36
N ALA A 215 50.42 -42.96 58.39
CA ALA A 215 50.84 -43.99 57.44
C ALA A 215 52.00 -43.53 56.54
N LYS A 216 52.06 -42.23 56.22
CA LYS A 216 53.18 -41.67 55.46
C LYS A 216 54.45 -41.58 56.31
N ALA A 217 54.34 -41.20 57.57
CA ALA A 217 55.47 -41.18 58.51
C ALA A 217 56.05 -42.59 58.74
N GLU A 218 55.20 -43.61 58.93
CA GLU A 218 55.66 -45.02 59.03
C GLU A 218 56.34 -45.51 57.74
N SER A 219 55.85 -45.09 56.57
CA SER A 219 56.45 -45.46 55.29
C SER A 219 57.80 -44.79 55.02
N ASP A 220 58.02 -43.60 55.58
CA ASP A 220 59.27 -42.86 55.45
C ASP A 220 60.31 -43.32 56.50
N ASP A 221 59.88 -43.74 57.70
CA ASP A 221 60.77 -44.37 58.70
C ASP A 221 61.24 -45.77 58.27
N ALA A 222 60.35 -46.58 57.67
CA ALA A 222 60.70 -47.89 57.12
C ALA A 222 61.70 -47.83 55.94
N LYS A 223 61.77 -46.69 55.24
CA LYS A 223 62.75 -46.45 54.16
C LYS A 223 64.10 -45.95 54.65
N ASN A 224 64.16 -45.34 55.83
CA ASN A 224 65.42 -44.85 56.43
C ASN A 224 66.11 -45.90 57.33
N ALA A 225 65.47 -47.04 57.59
CA ALA A 225 66.02 -48.15 58.38
C ALA A 225 66.55 -49.33 57.54
N SER A 226 66.63 -49.17 56.20
CA SER A 226 67.28 -50.10 55.26
C SER A 226 68.51 -49.46 54.62
#